data_AF-A0A256GZI0-F1
#
_entry.id   AF-A0A256GZI0-F1
#
_cell.length_a   1.000
_cell.length_b   1.000
_cell.length_c   1.000
_cell.angle_alpha   90.00
_cell.angle_beta   90.00
_cell.angle_gamma   90.00
#
_symmetry.space_group_name_H-M   'P 1'
#
loop_
_entity.id
_entity.type
_entity.pdbx_description
1 polymer ?
#
loop_
_entity_poly.entity_id
_entity_poly.type
_entity_poly.pdbx_seq_one_letter_code
_entity_poly.pdbx_strand_id
1 'polypeptide(L)' 'MAEFAGLDRNFIGKLEREECSPTLETIEALSLALQFNAERLIERPFLTPQK' A
#
# COMPACT_ATOMS: atom_id res chain seq x y z
N MET A 1 -2.75 -7.62 -8.93
CA MET A 1 -2.38 -6.41 -8.14
C MET A 1 -1.09 -5.80 -8.67
N ALA A 2 0.06 -6.48 -8.55
CA ALA A 2 1.35 -5.98 -9.08
C ALA A 2 1.25 -5.55 -10.57
N GLU A 3 0.74 -6.43 -11.42
CA GLU A 3 0.53 -6.15 -12.86
C GLU A 3 -0.39 -4.95 -13.11
N PHE A 4 -1.51 -4.85 -12.39
CA PHE A 4 -2.44 -3.73 -12.52
C PHE A 4 -1.87 -2.39 -12.03
N ALA A 5 -0.93 -2.43 -11.08
CA ALA A 5 -0.23 -1.25 -10.60
C ALA A 5 1.01 -0.91 -11.43
N GLY A 6 1.36 -1.73 -12.44
CA GLY A 6 2.63 -1.59 -13.16
C GLY A 6 3.87 -1.82 -12.29
N LEU A 7 3.72 -2.55 -11.18
CA LEU A 7 4.78 -2.79 -10.20
C LEU A 7 5.37 -4.20 -10.34
N ASP A 8 6.64 -4.31 -10.01
CA ASP A 8 7.31 -5.60 -9.92
C ASP A 8 6.74 -6.44 -8.76
N ARG A 9 6.55 -7.74 -8.99
CA ARG A 9 5.96 -8.64 -7.99
C ARG A 9 6.88 -8.85 -6.78
N ASN A 10 8.19 -8.81 -6.99
CA ASN A 10 9.18 -8.89 -5.91
C ASN A 10 9.14 -7.62 -5.06
N PHE A 11 8.96 -6.45 -5.68
CA PHE A 11 8.77 -5.18 -4.97
C PHE A 11 7.53 -5.18 -4.06
N ILE A 12 6.38 -5.69 -4.53
CA ILE A 12 5.20 -5.89 -3.67
C ILE A 12 5.54 -6.77 -2.46
N GLY A 13 6.25 -7.87 -2.69
CA GLY A 13 6.66 -8.76 -1.60
C GLY A 13 7.56 -8.10 -0.56
N LYS A 14 8.38 -7.11 -0.94
CA LYS A 14 9.19 -6.32 0.00
C LYS A 14 8.34 -5.35 0.81
N LEU A 15 7.34 -4.71 0.19
CA LEU A 15 6.40 -3.83 0.88
C LEU A 15 5.62 -4.59 1.95
N GLU A 16 5.11 -5.78 1.64
CA GLU A 16 4.34 -6.61 2.57
C GLU A 16 5.17 -7.11 3.77
N ARG A 17 6.50 -7.24 3.59
CA ARG A 17 7.44 -7.65 4.65
C ARG A 17 8.07 -6.47 5.39
N GLU A 18 7.65 -5.24 5.08
CA GLU A 18 8.22 -4.00 5.63
C GLU A 18 9.73 -3.83 5.35
N GLU A 19 10.24 -4.49 4.31
CA GLU A 19 11.66 -4.40 3.90
C GLU A 19 11.99 -3.11 3.15
N CYS A 20 10.96 -2.42 2.65
CA CYS A 20 11.08 -1.10 2.04
C CYS A 20 9.83 -0.25 2.25
N SER A 21 9.98 1.07 2.20
CA SER A 21 8.87 2.01 2.20
C SER A 21 8.45 2.37 0.77
N PRO A 22 7.15 2.49 0.47
CA PRO A 22 6.68 2.94 -0.83
C PRO A 22 6.93 4.46 -1.02
N THR A 23 7.07 4.89 -2.28
CA THR A 23 6.99 6.31 -2.64
C THR A 23 5.53 6.76 -2.75
N LEU A 24 5.27 8.08 -2.81
CA LEU A 24 3.93 8.59 -3.09
C LEU A 24 3.36 8.06 -4.42
N GLU A 25 4.18 8.07 -5.47
CA GLU A 25 3.82 7.51 -6.78
C GLU A 25 3.43 6.02 -6.68
N THR A 26 4.16 5.25 -5.86
CA THR A 26 3.81 3.84 -5.61
C THR A 26 2.44 3.72 -4.94
N ILE A 27 2.14 4.58 -3.96
CA ILE A 27 0.87 4.59 -3.25
C ILE A 27 -0.29 4.92 -4.20
N GLU A 28 -0.10 5.91 -5.09
CA GLU A 28 -1.09 6.30 -6.10
C GLU A 28 -1.34 5.18 -7.12
N ALA A 29 -0.29 4.52 -7.60
CA ALA A 29 -0.41 3.37 -8.50
C ALA A 29 -1.17 2.21 -7.84
N LEU A 30 -0.87 1.92 -6.58
CA LEU A 30 -1.58 0.91 -5.79
C LEU A 30 -3.04 1.28 -5.54
N SER A 31 -3.32 2.54 -5.23
CA SER A 31 -4.66 3.09 -5.04
C SER A 31 -5.54 2.88 -6.27
N LEU A 32 -5.02 3.19 -7.47
CA LEU A 32 -5.72 2.96 -8.74
C LEU A 32 -5.96 1.47 -8.99
N ALA A 33 -4.94 0.63 -8.81
CA ALA A 33 -5.04 -0.81 -9.03
C ALA A 33 -5.99 -1.53 -8.07
N LEU A 34 -6.11 -1.03 -6.84
CA LEU A 34 -6.99 -1.57 -5.81
C LEU A 34 -8.40 -0.95 -5.84
N GLN A 35 -8.58 0.16 -6.56
CA GLN A 35 -9.82 0.96 -6.53
C GLN A 35 -10.14 1.47 -5.11
N PHE A 36 -9.12 1.86 -4.37
CA PHE A 36 -9.20 2.45 -3.03
C PHE A 36 -8.63 3.86 -3.03
N ASN A 37 -9.08 4.74 -2.13
CA ASN A 37 -8.44 6.04 -1.94
C ASN A 37 -7.04 5.87 -1.34
N ALA A 38 -6.04 6.56 -1.88
CA ALA A 38 -4.65 6.51 -1.45
C ALA A 38 -4.47 6.79 0.06
N GLU A 39 -5.25 7.72 0.58
CA GLU A 39 -5.32 8.06 2.02
C GLU A 39 -5.64 6.85 2.91
N ARG A 40 -6.46 5.91 2.44
CA ARG A 40 -6.76 4.67 3.18
C ARG A 40 -5.60 3.68 3.24
N LEU A 41 -4.62 3.80 2.34
CA LEU A 41 -3.43 2.93 2.33
C LEU A 41 -2.39 3.38 3.38
N ILE A 42 -2.48 4.63 3.85
CA ILE A 42 -1.56 5.22 4.83
C ILE A 42 -2.24 5.54 6.16
N GLU A 43 -3.56 5.40 6.25
CA GLU A 43 -4.30 5.53 7.49
C GLU A 43 -3.75 4.53 8.52
N ARG A 44 -3.26 5.06 9.63
CA ARG A 44 -2.96 4.24 10.80
C ARG A 44 -4.27 4.04 11.54
N PRO A 45 -4.80 2.80 11.66
CA PRO A 45 -6.03 2.59 12.41
C PRO A 45 -5.78 3.06 13.84
N PHE A 46 -6.61 3.98 14.32
CA PHE A 46 -6.68 4.29 15.74
C PHE A 46 -7.17 3.02 16.42
N LEU A 47 -6.25 2.26 17.01
CA LEU A 47 -6.61 1.19 17.93
C LEU A 47 -7.34 1.88 19.08
N THR A 48 -8.67 1.79 19.10
CA THR A 48 -9.42 2.12 20.31
C THR A 48 -8.87 1.21 21.41
N PRO A 49 -8.36 1.76 22.53
CA PRO A 49 -8.02 0.94 23.67
C PRO A 49 -9.28 0.14 24.03
N GLN A 50 -9.22 -1.18 23.90
CA GLN A 50 -10.27 -2.06 24.40
C GLN A 50 -10.32 -1.82 25.91
N LYS A 51 -11.38 -1.16 26.38
CA LYS A 51 -11.66 -0.98 27.81
C LYS A 51 -12.03 -2.31 28.45
#